data_AF-A0A3D1F210-F1
#
_entry.id   AF-A0A3D1F210-F1
#
_cell.length_a   1.000
_cell.length_b   1.000
_cell.length_c   1.000
_cell.angle_alpha   90.00
_cell.angle_beta   90.00
_cell.angle_gamma   90.00
#
_symmetry.space_group_name_H-M   'P 1'
#
loop_
_entity.id
_entity.type
_entity.pdbx_description
1 polymer ?
#
loop_
_entity_poly.entity_id
_entity_poly.type
_entity_poly.pdbx_seq_one_letter_code
_entity_poly.pdbx_strand_id
1 'polypeptide(L)'
;MLNTRCSRIVMLLLLSICSATVWAESVVVLPDDAHIQYVGRFTADKTFGWTGSNIRCRFVGTSITAKLTTKSKKIALQVIVDGEPTHVIFVTPNESTYNLAQNLSPGEHQVELFQRTEAYFGQTTFNGFELSEGAKLLPIPQAKRKLMVLGDSITCAYGSEESDRSKGNTAENENGYMSYAAITARQVDADIMMICWSGRGMYRNRGINDVPGQGTIPVLFDRVLPLNDKQTWEMASYVPDVVIINLGTNDLYRGKDQKPELTKENFVGAYRKTVDRLKAAYPKVQIFACIGPMAQQPISDWLADLASEDDAIHAVTFPGYNGVNEDIGGHWHPANSKMQKMADQLTGEIKSIMKW
;
A
#
# COMPACT_ATOMS: atom_id res chain seq x y z
N MET A 1 40.70 82.08 -48.05
CA MET A 1 40.09 80.80 -48.43
C MET A 1 40.57 79.73 -47.45
N LEU A 2 39.83 79.49 -46.37
CA LEU A 2 40.05 78.36 -45.45
C LEU A 2 38.84 77.44 -45.56
N ASN A 3 39.10 76.15 -45.78
CA ASN A 3 38.11 75.12 -46.05
C ASN A 3 37.94 74.26 -44.78
N THR A 4 36.80 74.36 -44.10
CA THR A 4 36.46 73.53 -42.93
C THR A 4 35.56 72.37 -43.38
N ARG A 5 36.05 71.13 -43.26
CA ARG A 5 35.25 69.90 -43.39
C ARG A 5 34.63 69.55 -42.03
N CYS A 6 33.30 69.55 -41.95
CA CYS A 6 32.54 68.95 -40.84
C CYS A 6 32.22 67.48 -41.18
N SER A 7 32.78 66.53 -40.44
CA SER A 7 32.32 65.13 -40.43
C SER A 7 31.29 64.95 -39.31
N ARG A 8 30.07 64.52 -39.67
CA ARG A 8 29.05 64.05 -38.73
C ARG A 8 29.28 62.55 -38.47
N ILE A 9 29.62 62.19 -37.24
CA ILE A 9 29.61 60.81 -36.76
C ILE A 9 28.21 60.53 -36.20
N VAL A 10 27.50 59.59 -36.82
CA VAL A 10 26.24 59.03 -36.29
C VAL A 10 26.60 57.80 -35.47
N MET A 11 26.38 57.87 -34.15
CA MET A 11 26.60 56.75 -33.23
C MET A 11 25.26 56.02 -33.05
N LEU A 12 25.12 54.83 -33.65
CA LEU A 12 24.01 53.91 -33.41
C LEU A 12 24.25 53.17 -32.09
N LEU A 13 23.41 53.42 -31.08
CA LEU A 13 23.34 52.60 -29.87
C LEU A 13 22.51 51.33 -30.15
N LEU A 14 23.17 50.17 -30.16
CA LEU A 14 22.53 48.86 -30.07
C LEU A 14 22.20 48.57 -28.61
N LEU A 15 20.92 48.69 -28.24
CA LEU A 15 20.39 48.18 -26.97
C LEU A 15 20.27 46.65 -27.06
N SER A 16 21.23 45.95 -26.44
CA SER A 16 21.16 44.51 -26.23
C SER A 16 20.19 44.21 -25.09
N ILE A 17 19.00 43.72 -25.42
CA ILE A 17 18.03 43.22 -24.44
C ILE A 17 18.54 41.86 -23.97
N CYS A 18 19.24 41.83 -22.83
CA CYS A 18 19.52 40.61 -22.10
C CYS A 18 18.21 40.10 -21.48
N SER A 19 17.54 39.16 -22.16
CA SER A 19 16.48 38.37 -21.55
C SER A 19 17.12 37.42 -20.54
N ALA A 20 17.21 37.86 -19.28
CA ALA A 20 17.50 36.95 -18.18
C ALA A 20 16.32 35.98 -18.05
N THR A 21 16.49 34.75 -18.51
CA THR A 21 15.64 33.64 -18.10
C THR A 21 15.83 33.46 -16.60
N VAL A 22 14.89 33.99 -15.82
CA VAL A 22 14.73 33.63 -14.41
C VAL A 22 14.36 32.16 -14.40
N TRP A 23 15.26 31.32 -13.93
CA TRP A 23 14.94 29.93 -13.64
C TRP A 23 14.05 29.96 -12.40
N ALA A 24 12.78 29.62 -12.57
CA ALA A 24 11.84 29.43 -11.48
C ALA A 24 12.42 28.40 -10.49
N GLU A 25 12.69 28.79 -9.25
CA GLU A 25 13.16 27.88 -8.21
C GLU A 25 12.00 26.99 -7.73
N SER A 26 12.18 25.67 -7.79
CA SER A 26 11.24 24.72 -7.20
C SER A 26 11.30 24.78 -5.67
N VAL A 27 10.18 24.49 -5.02
CA VAL A 27 10.12 24.41 -3.55
C VAL A 27 10.43 22.99 -3.12
N VAL A 28 11.58 22.79 -2.48
CA VAL A 28 11.98 21.49 -1.91
C VAL A 28 11.30 21.30 -0.55
N VAL A 29 10.64 20.16 -0.37
CA VAL A 29 10.03 19.75 0.90
C VAL A 29 10.71 18.48 1.41
N LEU A 30 11.26 18.57 2.62
CA LEU A 30 11.95 17.47 3.27
C LEU A 30 10.98 16.39 3.77
N PRO A 31 11.43 15.13 3.88
CA PRO A 31 10.58 14.00 4.25
C PRO A 31 10.10 14.02 5.72
N ASP A 32 10.56 14.97 6.54
CA ASP A 32 10.11 15.18 7.91
C ASP A 32 9.14 16.36 8.07
N ASP A 33 8.72 16.99 6.97
CA ASP A 33 7.71 18.05 7.00
C ASP A 33 6.39 17.55 7.60
N ALA A 34 5.86 18.31 8.57
CA ALA A 34 4.66 17.94 9.33
C ALA A 34 3.37 17.90 8.51
N HIS A 35 3.38 18.45 7.29
CA HIS A 35 2.22 18.43 6.37
C HIS A 35 2.21 17.19 5.47
N ILE A 36 3.22 16.31 5.58
CA ILE A 36 3.22 15.01 4.91
C ILE A 36 2.63 13.96 5.84
N GLN A 37 1.60 13.26 5.37
CA GLN A 37 1.01 12.14 6.09
C GLN A 37 1.60 10.83 5.58
N TYR A 38 1.98 9.98 6.52
CA TYR A 38 2.46 8.62 6.29
C TYR A 38 1.45 7.63 6.86
N VAL A 39 0.89 6.76 6.02
CA VAL A 39 -0.02 5.69 6.47
C VAL A 39 0.60 4.35 6.11
N GLY A 40 0.78 3.49 7.12
CA GLY A 40 1.55 2.25 7.01
C GLY A 40 2.78 2.28 7.91
N ARG A 41 3.74 1.40 7.64
CA ARG A 41 4.97 1.29 8.45
C ARG A 41 6.14 1.91 7.71
N PHE A 42 6.79 2.84 8.39
CA PHE A 42 7.93 3.59 7.90
C PHE A 42 9.03 3.58 8.96
N THR A 43 10.27 3.50 8.52
CA THR A 43 11.43 3.77 9.37
C THR A 43 11.62 5.28 9.57
N ALA A 44 12.55 5.67 10.45
CA ALA A 44 12.85 7.09 10.71
C ALA A 44 13.26 7.85 9.43
N ASP A 45 14.05 7.21 8.56
CA ASP A 45 14.47 7.71 7.23
C ASP A 45 13.38 7.57 6.15
N LYS A 46 12.14 7.25 6.53
CA LYS A 46 10.99 7.07 5.62
C LYS A 46 11.20 5.97 4.57
N THR A 47 11.92 4.90 4.95
CA THR A 47 11.94 3.65 4.19
C THR A 47 10.68 2.84 4.49
N PHE A 48 10.10 2.24 3.46
CA PHE A 48 8.88 1.44 3.53
C PHE A 48 8.94 0.27 2.54
N GLY A 49 8.08 -0.74 2.72
CA GLY A 49 8.07 -1.90 1.83
C GLY A 49 6.85 -2.82 1.93
N TRP A 50 5.88 -2.52 2.81
CA TRP A 50 4.62 -3.26 2.84
C TRP A 50 3.68 -2.75 1.74
N THR A 51 2.84 -3.63 1.19
CA THR A 51 1.73 -3.21 0.32
C THR A 51 0.91 -2.14 1.03
N GLY A 52 0.44 -1.14 0.30
CA GLY A 52 -0.41 -0.08 0.84
C GLY A 52 0.29 0.93 1.74
N SER A 53 1.61 0.84 1.94
CA SER A 53 2.39 1.98 2.43
C SER A 53 2.10 3.21 1.58
N ASN A 54 1.78 4.31 2.26
CA ASN A 54 1.12 5.45 1.65
C ASN A 54 1.74 6.77 2.12
N ILE A 55 1.99 7.67 1.17
CA ILE A 55 2.51 9.01 1.43
C ILE A 55 1.57 10.02 0.77
N ARG A 56 1.00 10.92 1.57
CA ARG A 56 0.01 11.89 1.11
C ARG A 56 0.40 13.30 1.51
N CYS A 57 0.08 14.27 0.66
CA CYS A 57 0.10 15.67 1.03
C CYS A 57 -0.99 16.44 0.27
N ARG A 58 -1.38 17.57 0.85
CA ARG A 58 -2.15 18.61 0.16
C ARG A 58 -1.22 19.77 -0.14
N PHE A 59 -1.43 20.47 -1.25
CA PHE A 59 -0.60 21.61 -1.62
C PHE A 59 -1.39 22.63 -2.44
N VAL A 60 -0.90 23.86 -2.47
CA VAL A 60 -1.32 24.87 -3.46
C VAL A 60 -0.23 24.97 -4.51
N GLY A 61 -0.53 24.76 -5.79
CA GLY A 61 0.47 24.80 -6.85
C GLY A 61 -0.06 24.25 -8.17
N THR A 62 0.86 23.97 -9.10
CA THR A 62 0.52 23.44 -10.44
C THR A 62 1.27 22.15 -10.79
N SER A 63 2.27 21.77 -10.00
CA SER A 63 3.01 20.51 -10.16
C SER A 63 3.63 20.03 -8.84
N ILE A 64 3.87 18.73 -8.76
CA ILE A 64 4.59 18.08 -7.67
C ILE A 64 5.32 16.83 -8.17
N THR A 65 6.55 16.65 -7.71
CA THR A 65 7.37 15.44 -7.93
C THR A 65 7.77 14.83 -6.59
N ALA A 66 8.10 13.53 -6.60
CA ALA A 66 8.65 12.82 -5.45
C ALA A 66 10.04 12.29 -5.76
N LYS A 67 10.95 12.44 -4.79
CA LYS A 67 12.28 11.89 -4.85
C LYS A 67 12.32 10.56 -4.09
N LEU A 68 12.69 9.48 -4.79
CA LEU A 68 12.66 8.12 -4.25
C LEU A 68 14.01 7.44 -4.46
N THR A 69 14.44 6.62 -3.49
CA THR A 69 15.64 5.79 -3.60
C THR A 69 15.29 4.33 -3.33
N THR A 70 15.74 3.42 -4.20
CA THR A 70 15.60 1.98 -3.94
C THR A 70 16.83 1.20 -4.40
N LYS A 71 17.04 0.02 -3.80
CA LYS A 71 17.96 -1.01 -4.31
C LYS A 71 17.23 -2.13 -5.07
N SER A 72 15.90 -2.13 -5.01
CA SER A 72 15.06 -3.11 -5.66
C SER A 72 15.06 -2.93 -7.17
N LYS A 73 14.90 -4.03 -7.91
CA LYS A 73 14.87 -3.98 -9.37
C LYS A 73 13.67 -3.22 -9.90
N LYS A 74 12.49 -3.40 -9.28
CA LYS A 74 11.24 -2.77 -9.70
C LYS A 74 10.21 -2.82 -8.57
N ILE A 75 9.70 -1.66 -8.15
CA ILE A 75 8.59 -1.50 -7.20
C ILE A 75 7.54 -0.63 -7.88
N ALA A 76 6.26 -0.96 -7.78
CA ALA A 76 5.19 -0.18 -8.37
C ALA A 76 4.46 0.66 -7.32
N LEU A 77 4.30 1.95 -7.60
CA LEU A 77 3.52 2.90 -6.80
C LEU A 77 2.39 3.46 -7.67
N GLN A 78 1.16 3.43 -7.16
CA GLN A 78 0.03 4.13 -7.76
C GLN A 78 0.10 5.60 -7.37
N VAL A 79 0.01 6.48 -8.36
CA VAL A 79 -0.21 7.92 -8.14
C VAL A 79 -1.71 8.18 -8.15
N ILE A 80 -2.18 8.91 -7.15
CA ILE A 80 -3.55 9.39 -7.03
C ILE A 80 -3.49 10.91 -6.90
N VAL A 81 -4.30 11.62 -7.70
CA VAL A 81 -4.39 13.09 -7.69
C VAL A 81 -5.85 13.47 -7.51
N ASP A 82 -6.14 14.30 -6.51
CA ASP A 82 -7.48 14.79 -6.19
C ASP A 82 -8.52 13.65 -6.04
N GLY A 83 -8.07 12.51 -5.48
CA GLY A 83 -8.90 11.32 -5.23
C GLY A 83 -8.94 10.32 -6.39
N GLU A 84 -8.43 10.67 -7.56
CA GLU A 84 -8.48 9.82 -8.76
C GLU A 84 -7.13 9.17 -9.07
N PRO A 85 -7.06 7.85 -9.29
CA PRO A 85 -5.82 7.20 -9.71
C PRO A 85 -5.43 7.64 -11.13
N THR A 86 -4.22 8.16 -11.29
CA THR A 86 -3.75 8.73 -12.56
C THR A 86 -2.83 7.79 -13.33
N HIS A 87 -1.67 7.45 -12.76
CA HIS A 87 -0.66 6.59 -13.40
C HIS A 87 0.13 5.79 -12.38
N VAL A 88 0.89 4.81 -12.88
CA VAL A 88 1.79 3.97 -12.07
C VAL A 88 3.23 4.43 -12.29
N ILE A 89 3.94 4.64 -11.18
CA ILE A 89 5.39 4.82 -11.17
C ILE A 89 6.05 3.46 -10.93
N PHE A 90 7.06 3.16 -11.73
CA PHE A 90 7.95 2.02 -11.49
C PHE A 90 9.28 2.52 -10.95
N VAL A 91 9.51 2.33 -9.66
CA VAL A 91 10.75 2.71 -9.00
C VAL A 91 11.82 1.69 -9.33
N THR A 92 12.93 2.15 -9.90
CA THR A 92 14.09 1.34 -10.33
C THR A 92 15.31 1.67 -9.49
N PRO A 93 16.39 0.86 -9.49
CA PRO A 93 17.53 1.07 -8.61
C PRO A 93 18.14 2.48 -8.71
N ASN A 94 18.66 2.94 -7.57
CA ASN A 94 19.24 4.26 -7.30
C ASN A 94 18.18 5.33 -7.04
N GLU A 95 18.66 6.55 -6.79
CA GLU A 95 17.83 7.71 -6.56
C GLU A 95 17.25 8.24 -7.88
N SER A 96 15.97 8.59 -7.89
CA SER A 96 15.29 9.16 -9.05
C SER A 96 14.14 10.08 -8.62
N THR A 97 13.88 11.09 -9.43
CA THR A 97 12.74 12.01 -9.27
C THR A 97 11.61 11.57 -10.20
N TYR A 98 10.40 11.46 -9.66
CA TYR A 98 9.22 11.00 -10.38
C TYR A 98 8.11 12.05 -10.36
N ASN A 99 7.56 12.36 -11.54
CA ASN A 99 6.41 13.25 -11.66
C ASN A 99 5.15 12.61 -11.06
N LEU A 100 4.54 13.29 -10.10
CA LEU A 100 3.25 12.88 -9.52
C LEU A 100 2.11 13.63 -10.22
N ALA A 101 2.26 14.93 -10.41
CA ALA A 101 1.31 15.74 -11.15
C ALA A 101 2.00 16.93 -11.80
N GLN A 102 1.51 17.34 -12.96
CA GLN A 102 2.03 18.47 -13.73
C GLN A 102 0.89 19.12 -14.52
N ASN A 103 1.04 20.40 -14.87
CA ASN A 103 0.05 21.17 -15.62
C ASN A 103 -1.34 21.19 -14.95
N LEU A 104 -1.38 21.16 -13.62
CA LEU A 104 -2.62 21.36 -12.87
C LEU A 104 -3.04 22.83 -12.98
N SER A 105 -4.34 23.09 -12.89
CA SER A 105 -4.85 24.44 -12.70
C SER A 105 -4.27 25.05 -11.43
N PRO A 106 -3.94 26.35 -11.36
CA PRO A 106 -3.53 26.96 -10.11
C PRO A 106 -4.61 26.79 -9.03
N GLY A 107 -4.27 26.15 -7.91
CA GLY A 107 -5.23 25.88 -6.85
C GLY A 107 -4.75 24.88 -5.81
N GLU A 108 -5.67 24.46 -4.95
CA GLU A 108 -5.43 23.39 -3.99
C GLU A 108 -5.56 22.03 -4.68
N HIS A 109 -4.61 21.14 -4.39
CA HIS A 109 -4.60 19.77 -4.86
C HIS A 109 -4.17 18.82 -3.75
N GLN A 110 -4.52 17.55 -3.89
CA GLN A 110 -4.03 16.45 -3.08
C GLN A 110 -3.31 15.44 -3.95
N VAL A 111 -2.14 14.98 -3.50
CA VAL A 111 -1.49 13.81 -4.08
C VAL A 111 -1.29 12.70 -3.06
N GLU A 112 -1.35 11.48 -3.55
CA GLU A 112 -1.10 10.27 -2.81
C GLU A 112 -0.23 9.31 -3.63
N LEU A 113 0.79 8.77 -2.98
CA LEU A 113 1.60 7.65 -3.44
C LEU A 113 1.22 6.41 -2.66
N PHE A 114 0.65 5.42 -3.33
CA PHE A 114 0.25 4.14 -2.72
C PHE A 114 1.13 3.00 -3.25
N GLN A 115 1.80 2.27 -2.37
CA GLN A 115 2.60 1.10 -2.79
C GLN A 115 1.70 -0.05 -3.25
N ARG A 116 1.76 -0.38 -4.54
CA ARG A 116 0.98 -1.49 -5.15
C ARG A 116 1.60 -2.83 -4.80
N THR A 117 2.91 -2.94 -4.92
CA THR A 117 3.64 -4.21 -4.81
C THR A 117 3.89 -4.65 -3.37
N GLU A 118 3.96 -5.95 -3.16
CA GLU A 118 4.20 -6.59 -1.88
C GLU A 118 5.66 -6.54 -1.40
N ALA A 119 5.82 -6.95 -0.15
CA ALA A 119 7.09 -7.09 0.57
C ALA A 119 8.21 -7.80 -0.22
N TYR A 120 7.85 -8.77 -1.07
CA TYR A 120 8.80 -9.51 -1.90
C TYR A 120 9.56 -8.61 -2.91
N PHE A 121 8.94 -7.54 -3.41
CA PHE A 121 9.57 -6.62 -4.36
C PHE A 121 10.60 -5.70 -3.69
N GLY A 122 10.66 -5.71 -2.36
CA GLY A 122 11.65 -5.01 -1.55
C GLY A 122 11.13 -3.70 -0.99
N GLN A 123 12.01 -2.71 -0.90
CA GLN A 123 11.76 -1.49 -0.13
C GLN A 123 12.26 -0.24 -0.85
N THR A 124 11.59 0.88 -0.58
CA THR A 124 11.88 2.19 -1.15
C THR A 124 11.97 3.21 -0.03
N THR A 125 12.85 4.20 -0.19
CA THR A 125 13.02 5.34 0.70
C THR A 125 12.43 6.59 0.04
N PHE A 126 11.58 7.31 0.75
CA PHE A 126 11.07 8.60 0.32
C PHE A 126 11.96 9.74 0.81
N ASN A 127 12.48 10.55 -0.12
CA ASN A 127 13.47 11.59 0.17
C ASN A 127 12.89 13.01 0.13
N GLY A 128 11.58 13.16 -0.04
CA GLY A 128 10.91 14.46 -0.10
C GLY A 128 10.14 14.71 -1.41
N PHE A 129 9.47 15.86 -1.45
CA PHE A 129 8.77 16.37 -2.61
C PHE A 129 9.49 17.59 -3.19
N GLU A 130 9.26 17.86 -4.48
CA GLU A 130 9.56 19.16 -5.09
C GLU A 130 8.28 19.70 -5.73
N LEU A 131 7.91 20.94 -5.37
CA LEU A 131 6.72 21.61 -5.90
C LEU A 131 7.10 22.75 -6.87
N SER A 132 6.12 23.19 -7.66
CA SER A 132 6.24 24.40 -8.47
C SER A 132 6.63 25.64 -7.65
N GLU A 133 7.24 26.65 -8.28
CA GLU A 133 7.56 27.92 -7.63
C GLU A 133 6.35 28.54 -6.91
N GLY A 134 6.56 29.06 -5.70
CA GLY A 134 5.52 29.68 -4.88
C GLY A 134 4.49 28.71 -4.30
N ALA A 135 4.60 27.41 -4.58
CA ALA A 135 3.76 26.40 -3.98
C ALA A 135 4.08 26.17 -2.51
N LYS A 136 3.12 25.60 -1.79
CA LYS A 136 3.28 25.23 -0.38
C LYS A 136 2.41 24.04 -0.03
N LEU A 137 2.85 23.25 0.94
CA LEU A 137 1.99 22.23 1.54
C LEU A 137 0.90 22.86 2.40
N LEU A 138 -0.19 22.13 2.53
CA LEU A 138 -1.36 22.45 3.34
C LEU A 138 -1.59 21.35 4.38
N PRO A 139 -2.25 21.66 5.51
CA PRO A 139 -2.71 20.64 6.44
C PRO A 139 -3.61 19.61 5.76
N ILE A 140 -3.33 18.32 6.02
CA ILE A 140 -4.12 17.19 5.55
C ILE A 140 -5.03 16.67 6.68
N PRO A 141 -6.34 16.49 6.42
CA PRO A 141 -7.25 15.90 7.40
C PRO A 141 -6.80 14.49 7.79
N GLN A 142 -6.83 14.19 9.08
CA GLN A 142 -6.58 12.83 9.57
C GLN A 142 -7.82 11.96 9.37
N ALA A 143 -7.63 10.70 8.95
CA ALA A 143 -8.73 9.75 8.87
C ALA A 143 -9.30 9.47 10.25
N LYS A 144 -10.63 9.39 10.33
CA LYS A 144 -11.35 9.08 11.58
C LYS A 144 -11.37 7.59 11.89
N ARG A 145 -11.21 6.76 10.86
CA ARG A 145 -11.30 5.29 10.93
C ARG A 145 -9.98 4.69 10.49
N LYS A 146 -9.59 3.59 11.14
CA LYS A 146 -8.32 2.90 10.89
C LYS A 146 -8.55 1.40 10.76
N LEU A 147 -8.13 0.85 9.62
CA LEU A 147 -8.13 -0.57 9.34
C LEU A 147 -6.71 -1.12 9.39
N MET A 148 -6.54 -2.30 9.98
CA MET A 148 -5.32 -3.08 9.85
C MET A 148 -5.63 -4.42 9.19
N VAL A 149 -4.77 -4.89 8.31
CA VAL A 149 -4.97 -6.14 7.59
C VAL A 149 -3.77 -7.05 7.78
N LEU A 150 -4.01 -8.30 8.14
CA LEU A 150 -3.02 -9.37 8.16
C LEU A 150 -3.42 -10.36 7.08
N GLY A 151 -2.56 -10.58 6.09
CA GLY A 151 -2.97 -11.36 4.92
C GLY A 151 -1.84 -11.97 4.10
N ASP A 152 -2.23 -12.75 3.11
CA ASP A 152 -1.31 -13.39 2.17
C ASP A 152 -1.37 -12.73 0.78
N SER A 153 -1.09 -13.50 -0.28
CA SER A 153 -1.09 -13.07 -1.68
C SER A 153 -2.43 -12.49 -2.13
N ILE A 154 -3.54 -12.93 -1.55
CA ILE A 154 -4.87 -12.38 -1.84
C ILE A 154 -4.95 -10.93 -1.36
N THR A 155 -4.39 -10.64 -0.19
CA THR A 155 -4.35 -9.26 0.34
C THR A 155 -3.34 -8.39 -0.40
N CYS A 156 -2.21 -8.97 -0.86
CA CYS A 156 -1.27 -8.28 -1.75
C CYS A 156 -1.85 -7.92 -3.12
N ALA A 157 -2.97 -8.53 -3.51
CA ALA A 157 -3.52 -8.51 -4.87
C ALA A 157 -2.57 -9.07 -5.94
N TYR A 158 -1.91 -10.18 -5.59
CA TYR A 158 -1.04 -10.94 -6.47
C TYR A 158 -1.73 -11.23 -7.81
N GLY A 159 -1.12 -10.79 -8.92
CA GLY A 159 -1.59 -11.07 -10.28
C GLY A 159 -3.01 -10.59 -10.59
N SER A 160 -3.54 -9.60 -9.86
CA SER A 160 -4.94 -9.18 -9.99
C SER A 160 -5.28 -8.51 -11.32
N GLU A 161 -4.27 -7.99 -12.02
CA GLU A 161 -4.38 -7.40 -13.37
C GLU A 161 -3.90 -8.34 -14.49
N GLU A 162 -3.54 -9.59 -14.15
CA GLU A 162 -3.13 -10.58 -15.14
C GLU A 162 -4.32 -11.42 -15.61
N SER A 163 -4.68 -11.29 -16.89
CA SER A 163 -5.77 -12.06 -17.51
C SER A 163 -5.40 -13.52 -17.80
N ASP A 164 -4.10 -13.82 -17.99
CA ASP A 164 -3.61 -15.18 -18.24
C ASP A 164 -3.29 -15.87 -16.91
N ARG A 165 -4.18 -16.77 -16.48
CA ARG A 165 -4.08 -17.50 -15.21
C ARG A 165 -2.85 -18.38 -15.09
N SER A 166 -2.18 -18.69 -16.19
CA SER A 166 -0.93 -19.47 -16.17
C SER A 166 0.27 -18.61 -15.78
N LYS A 167 0.16 -17.28 -15.86
CA LYS A 167 1.23 -16.35 -15.54
C LYS A 167 1.20 -15.95 -14.07
N GLY A 168 2.40 -15.67 -13.57
CA GLY A 168 2.61 -15.25 -12.20
C GLY A 168 2.59 -13.75 -11.99
N ASN A 169 2.94 -13.37 -10.78
CA ASN A 169 2.98 -11.98 -10.35
C ASN A 169 4.21 -11.25 -10.85
N THR A 170 4.01 -10.01 -11.23
CA THR A 170 5.04 -9.04 -11.59
C THR A 170 4.70 -7.70 -10.96
N ALA A 171 5.65 -6.75 -10.97
CA ALA A 171 5.38 -5.43 -10.41
C ALA A 171 4.29 -4.68 -11.19
N GLU A 172 4.10 -5.02 -12.47
CA GLU A 172 3.08 -4.45 -13.35
C GLU A 172 1.68 -4.96 -13.03
N ASN A 173 1.53 -6.25 -12.72
CA ASN A 173 0.22 -6.87 -12.58
C ASN A 173 -0.27 -7.04 -11.13
N GLU A 174 0.58 -6.79 -10.13
CA GLU A 174 0.17 -6.66 -8.73
C GLU A 174 -0.41 -5.27 -8.47
N ASN A 175 -1.68 -5.21 -8.07
CA ASN A 175 -2.33 -3.95 -7.77
C ASN A 175 -2.93 -3.93 -6.35
N GLY A 176 -2.08 -3.73 -5.35
CA GLY A 176 -2.53 -3.56 -3.96
C GLY A 176 -3.58 -2.46 -3.75
N TYR A 177 -3.62 -1.43 -4.61
CA TYR A 177 -4.64 -0.38 -4.56
C TYR A 177 -6.04 -0.89 -4.91
N MET A 178 -6.10 -1.96 -5.72
CA MET A 178 -7.31 -2.70 -6.08
C MET A 178 -7.50 -3.97 -5.25
N SER A 179 -6.72 -4.17 -4.17
CA SER A 179 -7.00 -5.24 -3.21
C SER A 179 -8.36 -5.04 -2.55
N TYR A 180 -9.03 -6.14 -2.19
CA TYR A 180 -10.31 -6.08 -1.50
C TYR A 180 -10.24 -5.20 -0.23
N ALA A 181 -9.11 -5.25 0.47
CA ALA A 181 -8.91 -4.51 1.71
C ALA A 181 -8.73 -3.00 1.46
N ALA A 182 -7.94 -2.60 0.46
CA ALA A 182 -7.78 -1.20 0.10
C ALA A 182 -9.09 -0.59 -0.44
N ILE A 183 -9.86 -1.35 -1.23
CA ILE A 183 -11.20 -0.93 -1.67
C ILE A 183 -12.13 -0.75 -0.47
N THR A 184 -12.15 -1.72 0.45
CA THR A 184 -12.94 -1.65 1.69
C THR A 184 -12.62 -0.38 2.48
N ALA A 185 -11.34 -0.07 2.69
CA ALA A 185 -10.90 1.13 3.40
C ALA A 185 -11.44 2.41 2.78
N ARG A 186 -11.38 2.54 1.45
CA ARG A 186 -11.96 3.69 0.74
C ARG A 186 -13.48 3.76 0.91
N GLN A 187 -14.17 2.64 0.82
CA GLN A 187 -15.64 2.57 0.96
C GLN A 187 -16.16 2.89 2.37
N VAL A 188 -15.29 2.82 3.38
CA VAL A 188 -15.60 3.18 4.77
C VAL A 188 -14.86 4.42 5.26
N ASP A 189 -14.19 5.18 4.37
CA ASP A 189 -13.42 6.39 4.72
C ASP A 189 -12.39 6.15 5.85
N ALA A 190 -11.54 5.13 5.65
CA ALA A 190 -10.53 4.72 6.61
C ALA A 190 -9.11 4.76 6.03
N ASP A 191 -8.16 5.09 6.90
CA ASP A 191 -6.76 4.75 6.67
C ASP A 191 -6.57 3.24 6.80
N ILE A 192 -5.61 2.67 6.06
CA ILE A 192 -5.33 1.23 6.07
C ILE A 192 -3.84 0.93 6.23
N MET A 193 -3.52 0.01 7.13
CA MET A 193 -2.20 -0.60 7.25
C MET A 193 -2.27 -2.08 6.87
N MET A 194 -1.57 -2.48 5.80
CA MET A 194 -1.58 -3.85 5.32
C MET A 194 -0.26 -4.55 5.64
N ILE A 195 -0.33 -5.63 6.42
CA ILE A 195 0.78 -6.52 6.73
C ILE A 195 0.52 -7.82 5.97
N CYS A 196 0.92 -7.84 4.71
CA CYS A 196 0.69 -8.96 3.83
C CYS A 196 1.91 -9.36 3.02
N TRP A 197 2.01 -10.66 2.76
CA TRP A 197 3.07 -11.25 1.96
C TRP A 197 2.60 -12.59 1.36
N SER A 198 2.71 -12.71 0.05
CA SER A 198 2.43 -13.92 -0.71
C SER A 198 3.12 -15.15 -0.17
N GLY A 199 2.35 -16.24 -0.12
CA GLY A 199 2.82 -17.53 0.33
C GLY A 199 2.96 -17.66 1.85
N ARG A 200 2.71 -16.61 2.64
CA ARG A 200 2.73 -16.69 4.12
C ARG A 200 1.40 -17.17 4.68
N GLY A 201 1.45 -17.84 5.82
CA GLY A 201 0.25 -18.33 6.52
C GLY A 201 0.12 -17.80 7.94
N MET A 202 -0.89 -18.31 8.66
CA MET A 202 -1.10 -18.07 10.09
C MET A 202 -0.19 -18.97 10.93
N TYR A 203 -0.24 -20.28 10.67
CA TYR A 203 0.52 -21.31 11.38
C TYR A 203 1.73 -21.79 10.57
N ARG A 204 1.54 -22.02 9.25
CA ARG A 204 2.58 -22.51 8.33
C ARG A 204 2.46 -21.83 6.96
N ASN A 205 3.58 -21.59 6.29
CA ASN A 205 3.65 -20.98 4.96
C ASN A 205 3.42 -22.01 3.84
N ARG A 206 3.37 -21.52 2.59
CA ARG A 206 3.17 -22.34 1.38
C ARG A 206 4.36 -23.27 1.08
N GLY A 207 5.57 -22.88 1.45
CA GLY A 207 6.82 -23.59 1.12
C GLY A 207 6.83 -25.08 1.52
N ILE A 208 7.57 -25.90 0.78
CA ILE A 208 7.62 -27.37 0.98
C ILE A 208 8.50 -27.81 2.16
N ASN A 209 9.49 -27.00 2.53
CA ASN A 209 10.37 -27.21 3.70
C ASN A 209 10.06 -26.19 4.81
N ASP A 210 8.77 -25.85 4.96
CA ASP A 210 8.34 -24.82 5.90
C ASP A 210 8.41 -25.31 7.35
N VAL A 211 8.86 -24.41 8.23
CA VAL A 211 8.88 -24.66 9.68
C VAL A 211 7.76 -23.82 10.31
N PRO A 212 6.78 -24.43 11.01
CA PRO A 212 5.67 -23.70 11.58
C PRO A 212 6.13 -22.60 12.52
N GLY A 213 5.45 -21.46 12.48
CA GLY A 213 5.82 -20.30 13.29
C GLY A 213 7.16 -19.66 12.90
N GLN A 214 7.71 -19.95 11.72
CA GLN A 214 8.82 -19.19 11.14
C GLN A 214 8.37 -18.43 9.90
N GLY A 215 8.63 -17.12 9.87
CA GLY A 215 8.31 -16.27 8.72
C GLY A 215 6.82 -16.25 8.33
N THR A 216 5.91 -16.66 9.23
CA THR A 216 4.46 -16.51 9.09
C THR A 216 4.06 -15.06 9.32
N ILE A 217 2.85 -14.66 8.91
CA ILE A 217 2.40 -13.28 9.12
C ILE A 217 2.43 -12.86 10.59
N PRO A 218 2.00 -13.68 11.58
CA PRO A 218 2.12 -13.33 13.00
C PRO A 218 3.56 -13.03 13.46
N VAL A 219 4.56 -13.70 12.87
CA VAL A 219 5.99 -13.46 13.15
C VAL A 219 6.49 -12.19 12.47
N LEU A 220 6.07 -11.97 11.22
CA LEU A 220 6.44 -10.79 10.45
C LEU A 220 5.70 -9.53 10.91
N PHE A 221 4.61 -9.69 11.68
CA PHE A 221 3.79 -8.63 12.22
C PHE A 221 4.57 -7.63 13.08
N ASP A 222 5.73 -8.00 13.59
CA ASP A 222 6.55 -7.09 14.38
C ASP A 222 7.49 -6.23 13.56
N ARG A 223 7.63 -6.47 12.26
CA ARG A 223 8.66 -5.79 11.49
C ARG A 223 8.17 -4.45 10.94
N VAL A 224 8.97 -3.41 11.14
CA VAL A 224 8.75 -2.13 10.44
C VAL A 224 8.89 -2.35 8.93
N LEU A 225 9.99 -2.99 8.52
CA LEU A 225 10.28 -3.35 7.14
C LEU A 225 10.21 -4.87 6.97
N PRO A 226 9.54 -5.40 5.94
CA PRO A 226 9.29 -6.84 5.82
C PRO A 226 10.56 -7.71 5.82
N LEU A 227 11.60 -7.22 5.13
CA LEU A 227 12.86 -7.92 4.95
C LEU A 227 13.88 -7.70 6.08
N ASN A 228 13.57 -6.85 7.06
CA ASN A 228 14.47 -6.50 8.16
C ASN A 228 13.85 -6.86 9.51
N ASP A 229 14.50 -7.75 10.25
CA ASP A 229 14.07 -8.20 11.57
C ASP A 229 14.67 -7.38 12.73
N LYS A 230 15.54 -6.41 12.44
CA LYS A 230 16.23 -5.61 13.46
C LYS A 230 15.38 -4.48 14.04
N GLN A 231 14.29 -4.13 13.38
CA GLN A 231 13.42 -3.03 13.79
C GLN A 231 12.02 -3.55 14.07
N THR A 232 11.62 -3.39 15.33
CA THR A 232 10.28 -3.75 15.81
C THR A 232 9.34 -2.56 15.63
N TRP A 233 8.11 -2.84 15.22
CA TRP A 233 7.04 -1.86 15.06
C TRP A 233 6.42 -1.50 16.41
N GLU A 234 6.30 -0.19 16.66
CA GLU A 234 5.63 0.34 17.84
C GLU A 234 4.10 0.30 17.66
N MET A 235 3.45 -0.73 18.20
CA MET A 235 2.01 -0.96 17.99
C MET A 235 1.12 0.22 18.39
N ALA A 236 1.52 0.99 19.41
CA ALA A 236 0.78 2.16 19.88
C ALA A 236 0.73 3.32 18.86
N SER A 237 1.61 3.34 17.86
CA SER A 237 1.64 4.40 16.83
C SER A 237 0.50 4.30 15.82
N TYR A 238 -0.19 3.15 15.74
CA TYR A 238 -1.36 2.95 14.92
C TYR A 238 -2.37 2.05 15.65
N VAL A 239 -3.46 2.65 16.13
CA VAL A 239 -4.54 1.95 16.83
C VAL A 239 -5.70 1.73 15.85
N PRO A 240 -5.90 0.51 15.32
CA PRO A 240 -7.00 0.21 14.41
C PRO A 240 -8.33 0.09 15.17
N ASP A 241 -9.42 0.50 14.52
CA ASP A 241 -10.78 0.19 14.95
C ASP A 241 -11.15 -1.25 14.58
N VAL A 242 -10.65 -1.69 13.42
CA VAL A 242 -10.93 -3.00 12.83
C VAL A 242 -9.63 -3.65 12.36
N VAL A 243 -9.45 -4.93 12.71
CA VAL A 243 -8.40 -5.78 12.15
C VAL A 243 -9.04 -6.85 11.27
N ILE A 244 -8.61 -6.94 10.03
CA ILE A 244 -9.02 -7.95 9.06
C ILE A 244 -7.89 -8.99 8.97
N ILE A 245 -8.20 -10.26 9.17
CA ILE A 245 -7.22 -11.34 9.07
C ILE A 245 -7.70 -12.31 7.98
N ASN A 246 -7.15 -12.20 6.76
CA ASN A 246 -7.44 -13.13 5.68
C ASN A 246 -6.24 -14.07 5.47
N LEU A 247 -6.18 -15.12 6.29
CA LEU A 247 -5.10 -16.10 6.33
C LEU A 247 -5.66 -17.51 6.47
N GLY A 248 -4.98 -18.46 5.83
CA GLY A 248 -5.32 -19.88 5.85
C GLY A 248 -5.14 -20.56 4.51
N THR A 249 -5.16 -19.83 3.39
CA THR A 249 -4.96 -20.39 2.05
C THR A 249 -3.64 -21.15 1.94
N ASN A 250 -2.55 -20.56 2.43
CA ASN A 250 -1.22 -21.19 2.39
C ASN A 250 -1.03 -22.26 3.46
N ASP A 251 -1.73 -22.15 4.59
CA ASP A 251 -1.82 -23.20 5.59
C ASP A 251 -2.50 -24.44 5.00
N LEU A 252 -3.56 -24.30 4.19
CA LEU A 252 -4.26 -25.40 3.52
C LEU A 252 -3.46 -26.05 2.39
N TYR A 253 -2.47 -25.36 1.83
CA TYR A 253 -1.62 -25.93 0.79
C TYR A 253 -0.86 -27.15 1.34
N ARG A 254 -1.18 -28.34 0.81
CA ARG A 254 -0.63 -29.62 1.29
C ARG A 254 0.81 -29.86 0.85
N GLY A 255 1.22 -29.33 -0.31
CA GLY A 255 2.55 -29.62 -0.87
C GLY A 255 2.76 -31.12 -1.14
N LYS A 256 4.03 -31.55 -1.21
CA LYS A 256 4.43 -32.96 -1.09
C LYS A 256 4.61 -33.30 0.41
N ASP A 257 4.80 -34.57 0.76
CA ASP A 257 4.78 -35.17 2.12
C ASP A 257 5.76 -34.57 3.19
N GLN A 258 6.33 -33.41 2.94
CA GLN A 258 7.37 -32.74 3.76
C GLN A 258 6.81 -31.61 4.65
N LYS A 259 5.51 -31.26 4.54
CA LYS A 259 4.92 -30.21 5.38
C LYS A 259 4.40 -30.75 6.73
N PRO A 260 4.67 -30.05 7.84
CA PRO A 260 4.09 -30.35 9.15
C PRO A 260 2.56 -30.40 9.10
N GLU A 261 1.91 -31.36 9.73
CA GLU A 261 0.44 -31.52 9.68
C GLU A 261 -0.32 -30.22 10.05
N LEU A 262 -1.45 -29.98 9.37
CA LEU A 262 -2.40 -28.93 9.75
C LEU A 262 -3.59 -29.57 10.45
N THR A 263 -3.80 -29.19 11.71
CA THR A 263 -4.94 -29.62 12.52
C THR A 263 -5.72 -28.41 12.99
N LYS A 264 -6.97 -28.61 13.44
CA LYS A 264 -7.75 -27.52 14.05
C LYS A 264 -7.00 -26.91 15.23
N GLU A 265 -6.40 -27.76 16.08
CA GLU A 265 -5.70 -27.33 17.29
C GLU A 265 -4.52 -26.41 16.97
N ASN A 266 -3.66 -26.77 16.02
CA ASN A 266 -2.47 -25.97 15.73
C ASN A 266 -2.80 -24.67 15.00
N PHE A 267 -3.77 -24.69 14.09
CA PHE A 267 -4.21 -23.49 13.37
C PHE A 267 -4.93 -22.53 14.30
N VAL A 268 -5.97 -22.98 15.00
CA VAL A 268 -6.75 -22.15 15.92
C VAL A 268 -5.89 -21.70 17.10
N GLY A 269 -4.96 -22.53 17.57
CA GLY A 269 -4.00 -22.14 18.60
C GLY A 269 -3.08 -20.99 18.17
N ALA A 270 -2.55 -21.02 16.94
CA ALA A 270 -1.78 -19.90 16.39
C ALA A 270 -2.64 -18.64 16.16
N TYR A 271 -3.88 -18.84 15.70
CA TYR A 271 -4.83 -17.77 15.47
C TYR A 271 -5.19 -17.04 16.77
N ARG A 272 -5.57 -17.79 17.83
CA ARG A 272 -5.89 -17.25 19.16
C ARG A 272 -4.72 -16.46 19.73
N LYS A 273 -3.48 -16.99 19.68
CA LYS A 273 -2.28 -16.24 20.12
C LYS A 273 -2.14 -14.89 19.41
N THR A 274 -2.44 -14.84 18.11
CA THR A 274 -2.39 -13.61 17.32
C THR A 274 -3.49 -12.64 17.74
N VAL A 275 -4.72 -13.14 17.90
CA VAL A 275 -5.89 -12.36 18.35
C VAL A 275 -5.69 -11.82 19.77
N ASP A 276 -5.26 -12.64 20.72
CA ASP A 276 -5.01 -12.25 22.11
C ASP A 276 -3.99 -11.11 22.17
N ARG A 277 -2.93 -11.21 21.36
CA ARG A 277 -1.92 -10.16 21.23
C ARG A 277 -2.52 -8.85 20.69
N LEU A 278 -3.35 -8.94 19.65
CA LEU A 278 -4.03 -7.77 19.07
C LEU A 278 -5.00 -7.13 20.08
N LYS A 279 -5.80 -7.93 20.80
CA LYS A 279 -6.73 -7.43 21.83
C LYS A 279 -5.99 -6.84 23.04
N ALA A 280 -4.83 -7.39 23.39
CA ALA A 280 -3.98 -6.82 24.44
C ALA A 280 -3.44 -5.43 24.05
N ALA A 281 -3.04 -5.23 22.79
CA ALA A 281 -2.58 -3.95 22.29
C ALA A 281 -3.74 -2.97 22.00
N TYR A 282 -4.88 -3.48 21.57
CA TYR A 282 -6.03 -2.72 21.08
C TYR A 282 -7.34 -3.22 21.72
N PRO A 283 -7.65 -2.85 22.98
CA PRO A 283 -8.75 -3.47 23.74
C PRO A 283 -10.17 -3.30 23.15
N LYS A 284 -10.36 -2.38 22.20
CA LYS A 284 -11.66 -2.10 21.57
C LYS A 284 -11.77 -2.61 20.13
N VAL A 285 -10.71 -3.25 19.62
CA VAL A 285 -10.64 -3.66 18.21
C VAL A 285 -11.69 -4.72 17.90
N GLN A 286 -12.34 -4.59 16.74
CA GLN A 286 -13.15 -5.66 16.17
C GLN A 286 -12.32 -6.45 15.16
N ILE A 287 -12.41 -7.77 15.19
CA ILE A 287 -11.59 -8.66 14.37
C ILE A 287 -12.49 -9.34 13.35
N PHE A 288 -12.19 -9.16 12.07
CA PHE A 288 -12.84 -9.88 10.98
C PHE A 288 -11.94 -11.05 10.58
N ALA A 289 -12.34 -12.25 11.02
CA ALA A 289 -11.66 -13.50 10.75
C ALA A 289 -12.06 -14.02 9.37
N CYS A 290 -11.29 -13.62 8.36
CA CYS A 290 -11.61 -13.85 6.96
C CYS A 290 -10.92 -15.10 6.39
N ILE A 291 -11.56 -15.74 5.41
CA ILE A 291 -10.93 -16.77 4.57
C ILE A 291 -11.54 -16.79 3.16
N GLY A 292 -10.71 -17.04 2.16
CA GLY A 292 -11.12 -17.14 0.76
C GLY A 292 -10.62 -15.98 -0.13
N PRO A 293 -10.90 -16.03 -1.45
CA PRO A 293 -11.85 -16.92 -2.10
C PRO A 293 -11.22 -18.20 -2.68
N MET A 294 -9.93 -18.44 -2.46
CA MET A 294 -9.20 -19.56 -3.06
C MET A 294 -9.42 -20.89 -2.33
N ALA A 295 -8.77 -21.09 -1.18
CA ALA A 295 -8.97 -22.26 -0.33
C ALA A 295 -9.62 -21.83 0.98
N GLN A 296 -10.63 -22.58 1.44
CA GLN A 296 -11.46 -22.19 2.58
C GLN A 296 -11.57 -23.30 3.61
N GLN A 297 -12.05 -24.49 3.20
CA GLN A 297 -12.29 -25.60 4.10
C GLN A 297 -11.02 -26.42 4.38
N PRO A 298 -10.86 -26.99 5.59
CA PRO A 298 -11.75 -26.93 6.75
C PRO A 298 -11.61 -25.66 7.63
N ILE A 299 -10.76 -24.69 7.26
CA ILE A 299 -10.46 -23.53 8.11
C ILE A 299 -11.68 -22.62 8.31
N SER A 300 -12.55 -22.44 7.32
CA SER A 300 -13.76 -21.63 7.46
C SER A 300 -14.65 -22.10 8.61
N ASP A 301 -14.79 -23.42 8.81
CA ASP A 301 -15.55 -23.96 9.94
C ASP A 301 -14.86 -23.67 11.28
N TRP A 302 -13.53 -23.77 11.32
CA TRP A 302 -12.76 -23.49 12.53
C TRP A 302 -12.80 -22.01 12.93
N LEU A 303 -12.84 -21.10 11.94
CA LEU A 303 -13.00 -19.66 12.19
C LEU A 303 -14.42 -19.32 12.65
N ALA A 304 -15.44 -20.00 12.12
CA ALA A 304 -16.82 -19.85 12.59
C ALA A 304 -16.96 -20.32 14.05
N ASP A 305 -16.36 -21.47 14.39
CA ASP A 305 -16.31 -21.95 15.78
C ASP A 305 -15.62 -20.92 16.69
N LEU A 306 -14.46 -20.38 16.27
CA LEU A 306 -13.74 -19.35 17.03
C LEU A 306 -14.57 -18.07 17.24
N ALA A 307 -15.27 -17.61 16.21
CA ALA A 307 -16.14 -16.43 16.30
C ALA A 307 -17.32 -16.64 17.25
N SER A 308 -17.82 -17.88 17.39
CA SER A 308 -18.89 -18.18 18.34
C SER A 308 -18.48 -18.10 19.81
N GLU A 309 -17.17 -18.03 20.09
CA GLU A 309 -16.60 -17.99 21.44
C GLU A 309 -16.29 -16.55 21.92
N ASP A 310 -16.25 -15.56 21.01
CA ASP A 310 -15.80 -14.20 21.30
C ASP A 310 -16.52 -13.17 20.41
N ASP A 311 -17.39 -12.35 21.01
CA ASP A 311 -18.21 -11.35 20.31
C ASP A 311 -17.41 -10.27 19.56
N ALA A 312 -16.10 -10.14 19.85
CA ALA A 312 -15.23 -9.22 19.10
C ALA A 312 -14.70 -9.84 17.80
N ILE A 313 -14.95 -11.12 17.53
CA ILE A 313 -14.48 -11.85 16.36
C ILE A 313 -15.66 -12.17 15.43
N HIS A 314 -15.55 -11.76 14.18
CA HIS A 314 -16.58 -11.89 13.14
C HIS A 314 -16.04 -12.76 12.01
N ALA A 315 -16.55 -13.98 11.84
CA ALA A 315 -16.11 -14.86 10.77
C ALA A 315 -16.69 -14.43 9.41
N VAL A 316 -15.83 -14.27 8.40
CA VAL A 316 -16.24 -13.92 7.03
C VAL A 316 -15.62 -14.90 6.03
N THR A 317 -16.46 -15.67 5.34
CA THR A 317 -16.01 -16.50 4.23
C THR A 317 -16.32 -15.81 2.91
N PHE A 318 -15.28 -15.47 2.15
CA PHE A 318 -15.44 -14.90 0.81
C PHE A 318 -15.76 -16.02 -0.18
N PRO A 319 -16.92 -16.03 -0.86
CA PRO A 319 -17.30 -17.10 -1.77
C PRO A 319 -16.22 -17.39 -2.82
N GLY A 320 -16.14 -18.64 -3.27
CA GLY A 320 -15.24 -19.02 -4.38
C GLY A 320 -15.59 -18.33 -5.70
N TYR A 321 -14.93 -18.73 -6.79
CA TYR A 321 -15.14 -18.13 -8.10
C TYR A 321 -16.48 -18.50 -8.75
N ASN A 322 -17.13 -19.58 -8.33
CA ASN A 322 -18.44 -20.03 -8.84
C ASN A 322 -18.54 -20.10 -10.37
N GLY A 323 -17.44 -20.48 -11.04
CA GLY A 323 -17.38 -20.57 -12.51
C GLY A 323 -17.26 -19.23 -13.24
N VAL A 324 -17.22 -18.10 -12.53
CA VAL A 324 -17.02 -16.77 -13.13
C VAL A 324 -15.55 -16.62 -13.52
N ASN A 325 -15.28 -16.63 -14.83
CA ASN A 325 -13.92 -16.68 -15.34
C ASN A 325 -13.18 -15.34 -15.18
N GLU A 326 -13.91 -14.25 -15.29
CA GLU A 326 -13.41 -12.88 -15.18
C GLU A 326 -12.93 -12.54 -13.76
N ASP A 327 -13.32 -13.34 -12.77
CA ASP A 327 -12.94 -13.21 -11.36
C ASP A 327 -11.56 -13.82 -11.05
N ILE A 328 -10.92 -14.46 -12.01
CA ILE A 328 -9.68 -15.21 -11.84
C ILE A 328 -8.55 -14.57 -12.62
N GLY A 329 -7.53 -14.09 -11.90
CA GLY A 329 -6.30 -13.53 -12.43
C GLY A 329 -5.11 -14.52 -12.42
N GLY A 330 -3.89 -13.96 -12.40
CA GLY A 330 -2.64 -14.71 -12.49
C GLY A 330 -2.47 -15.78 -11.40
N HIS A 331 -1.95 -16.95 -11.78
CA HIS A 331 -1.83 -18.14 -10.92
C HIS A 331 -3.10 -18.45 -10.11
N TRP A 332 -4.27 -18.22 -10.71
CA TRP A 332 -5.58 -18.47 -10.09
C TRP A 332 -5.90 -17.59 -8.86
N HIS A 333 -5.20 -16.47 -8.70
CA HIS A 333 -5.55 -15.48 -7.69
C HIS A 333 -6.78 -14.67 -8.10
N PRO A 334 -7.41 -13.91 -7.19
CA PRO A 334 -8.56 -13.10 -7.55
C PRO A 334 -8.16 -11.95 -8.47
N ALA A 335 -8.88 -11.80 -9.60
CA ALA A 335 -8.76 -10.60 -10.44
C ALA A 335 -9.39 -9.38 -9.73
N ASN A 336 -9.13 -8.17 -10.23
CA ASN A 336 -9.71 -6.93 -9.69
C ASN A 336 -11.25 -6.98 -9.55
N SER A 337 -11.94 -7.62 -10.49
CA SER A 337 -13.39 -7.88 -10.44
C SER A 337 -13.82 -8.66 -9.19
N LYS A 338 -13.06 -9.70 -8.82
CA LYS A 338 -13.31 -10.49 -7.61
C LYS A 338 -12.93 -9.72 -6.35
N MET A 339 -11.84 -8.96 -6.39
CA MET A 339 -11.45 -8.08 -5.28
C MET A 339 -12.55 -7.08 -4.93
N GLN A 340 -13.21 -6.49 -5.94
CA GLN A 340 -14.34 -5.61 -5.73
C GLN A 340 -15.51 -6.33 -5.04
N LYS A 341 -15.90 -7.52 -5.51
CA LYS A 341 -16.98 -8.30 -4.88
C LYS A 341 -16.68 -8.66 -3.42
N MET A 342 -15.42 -9.01 -3.13
CA MET A 342 -14.97 -9.28 -1.77
C MET A 342 -15.02 -8.02 -0.90
N ALA A 343 -14.61 -6.88 -1.45
CA ALA A 343 -14.68 -5.59 -0.76
C ALA A 343 -16.13 -5.20 -0.44
N ASP A 344 -17.05 -5.37 -1.40
CA ASP A 344 -18.46 -5.05 -1.19
C ASP A 344 -19.09 -5.88 -0.07
N GLN A 345 -18.79 -7.18 -0.02
CA GLN A 345 -19.18 -8.05 1.09
C GLN A 345 -18.58 -7.56 2.41
N LEU A 346 -17.26 -7.37 2.46
CA LEU A 346 -16.56 -6.99 3.70
C LEU A 346 -17.00 -5.62 4.22
N THR A 347 -17.20 -4.65 3.34
CA THR A 347 -17.75 -3.33 3.68
C THR A 347 -19.14 -3.44 4.28
N GLY A 348 -20.00 -4.30 3.73
CA GLY A 348 -21.33 -4.55 4.29
C GLY A 348 -21.26 -5.08 5.72
N GLU A 349 -20.40 -6.06 5.97
CA GLU A 349 -20.17 -6.64 7.29
C GLU A 349 -19.62 -5.59 8.28
N ILE A 350 -18.57 -4.85 7.87
CA ILE A 350 -17.96 -3.81 8.70
C ILE A 350 -18.97 -2.72 9.07
N LYS A 351 -19.73 -2.19 8.10
CA LYS A 351 -20.74 -1.15 8.38
C LYS A 351 -21.82 -1.66 9.32
N SER A 352 -22.24 -2.92 9.15
CA SER A 352 -23.23 -3.55 10.02
C SER A 352 -22.75 -3.67 11.47
N ILE A 353 -21.53 -4.15 11.69
CA ILE A 353 -20.96 -4.35 13.04
C ILE A 353 -20.56 -3.01 13.68
N MET A 354 -19.82 -2.18 12.94
CA MET A 354 -19.23 -0.94 13.46
C MET A 354 -20.23 0.22 13.51
N LYS A 355 -21.39 0.10 12.86
CA LYS A 355 -22.40 1.18 12.70
C LYS A 355 -21.81 2.42 12.02
N TRP A 356 -21.11 2.19 10.92
CA TRP A 356 -20.36 3.20 10.15
C TRP A 356 -21.08 3.75 8.94
#